data_AF-A0A2G9UWY6-F1
#
_entry.id   AF-A0A2G9UWY6-F1
#
_cell.length_a   1.000
_cell.length_b   1.000
_cell.length_c   1.000
_cell.angle_alpha   90.00
_cell.angle_beta   90.00
_cell.angle_gamma   90.00
#
_symmetry.space_group_name_H-M   'P 1'
#
loop_
_entity.id
_entity.type
_entity.pdbx_description
1 polymer ?
#
loop_
_entity_poly.entity_id
_entity_poly.type
_entity_poly.pdbx_seq_one_letter_code
_entity_poly.pdbx_strand_id
1 'polypeptide(L)'
;MAAISTSTRGHVLPYNILVVLPAKESNNDKFGLTIERARPVIDIAVEDVVKSGRMPPGWVNLTFWDDRYWEDTNLAERYATVGMVQAYCERRLDAILGFADSYGLATVTKVSAGLNGGVPVLTTAGMPSVLNLKKTYPFLTRMQGSYRQLAVSMYQLVAYQNPAEVDRRAAHHPPRNASSICLNYLKMIFFYHDKKRAVNKLPKDSESQESDVSSSHCYFSLYAIKNYFTETSQIFKREWQLSTPSFPFDEELPRTRETTKQWLSEVSMEANAIECRSRPFVIRVCVLID
;
A
#
# COMPACT_ATOMS: atom_id res chain seq x y z
N MET A 1 9.28 42.57 3.42
CA MET A 1 10.73 42.25 3.37
C MET A 1 10.92 41.16 2.33
N ALA A 2 11.65 41.45 1.25
CA ALA A 2 11.86 40.49 0.16
C ALA A 2 12.87 39.42 0.60
N ALA A 3 12.55 38.14 0.39
CA ALA A 3 13.45 37.04 0.68
C ALA A 3 14.66 37.08 -0.27
N ILE A 4 15.87 37.06 0.29
CA ILE A 4 17.14 37.07 -0.43
C ILE A 4 17.29 35.68 -1.09
N SER A 5 17.31 35.64 -2.42
CA SER A 5 17.56 34.40 -3.16
C SER A 5 19.05 34.07 -3.12
N THR A 6 19.40 33.02 -2.38
CA THR A 6 20.77 32.48 -2.35
C THR A 6 20.88 31.30 -3.31
N SER A 7 21.81 31.38 -4.26
CA SER A 7 22.17 30.28 -5.15
C SER A 7 23.24 29.42 -4.49
N THR A 8 22.88 28.20 -4.08
CA THR A 8 23.84 27.18 -3.66
C THR A 8 23.68 25.98 -4.59
N ARG A 9 24.75 25.62 -5.31
CA ARG A 9 24.78 24.49 -6.27
C ARG A 9 23.74 24.57 -7.40
N GLY A 10 23.47 25.77 -7.92
CA GLY A 10 22.65 25.96 -9.13
C GLY A 10 21.13 25.99 -8.92
N HIS A 11 20.63 25.70 -7.72
CA HIS A 11 19.21 25.90 -7.39
C HIS A 11 18.99 27.22 -6.64
N VAL A 12 17.93 27.91 -7.02
CA VAL A 12 17.49 29.16 -6.39
C VAL A 12 16.66 28.81 -5.16
N LEU A 13 17.12 29.23 -3.98
CA LEU A 13 16.33 29.09 -2.75
C LEU A 13 15.26 30.20 -2.66
N PRO A 14 14.11 29.93 -2.02
CA PRO A 14 13.74 28.68 -1.35
C PRO A 14 13.34 27.57 -2.33
N TYR A 15 13.62 26.32 -1.95
CA TYR A 15 13.18 25.12 -2.67
C TYR A 15 11.69 24.88 -2.39
N ASN A 16 10.84 24.89 -3.42
CA ASN A 16 9.39 24.87 -3.30
C ASN A 16 8.86 23.44 -3.40
N ILE A 17 8.25 22.97 -2.30
CA ILE A 17 7.72 21.62 -2.21
C ILE A 17 6.20 21.70 -2.06
N LEU A 18 5.49 21.02 -2.95
CA LEU A 18 4.06 20.81 -2.84
C LEU A 18 3.78 19.54 -2.04
N VAL A 19 3.12 19.68 -0.90
CA VAL A 19 2.66 18.57 -0.06
C VAL A 19 1.20 18.29 -0.39
N VAL A 20 0.92 17.15 -1.01
CA VAL A 20 -0.43 16.75 -1.43
C VAL A 20 -0.94 15.62 -0.54
N LEU A 21 -1.92 15.92 0.29
CA LEU A 21 -2.53 15.01 1.27
C LEU A 21 -3.99 15.42 1.53
N PRO A 22 -4.86 14.53 2.01
CA PRO A 22 -6.21 14.91 2.39
C PRO A 22 -6.22 15.83 3.61
N ALA A 23 -7.11 16.83 3.59
CA ALA A 23 -7.31 17.72 4.72
C ALA A 23 -8.05 17.05 5.89
N LYS A 24 -8.86 16.03 5.63
CA LYS A 24 -9.72 15.36 6.62
C LYS A 24 -9.49 13.86 6.63
N GLU A 25 -9.76 13.24 7.77
CA GLU A 25 -9.79 11.78 7.89
C GLU A 25 -10.99 11.23 7.14
N SER A 26 -10.83 10.01 6.61
CA SER A 26 -11.92 9.32 5.94
C SER A 26 -11.77 7.82 5.99
N ASN A 27 -12.84 7.17 5.59
CA ASN A 27 -12.90 5.75 5.39
C ASN A 27 -12.00 5.24 4.25
N ASN A 28 -11.56 6.12 3.34
CA ASN A 28 -10.69 5.78 2.22
C ASN A 28 -9.23 5.70 2.65
N ASP A 29 -8.80 6.61 3.52
CA ASP A 29 -7.45 6.64 4.06
C ASP A 29 -7.28 5.66 5.23
N LYS A 30 -6.74 4.47 4.92
CA LYS A 30 -6.53 3.41 5.91
C LYS A 30 -5.34 3.66 6.85
N PHE A 31 -4.49 4.63 6.53
CA PHE A 31 -3.28 4.95 7.30
C PHE A 31 -3.43 6.25 8.11
N GLY A 32 -4.48 7.04 7.86
CA GLY A 32 -4.74 8.29 8.55
C GLY A 32 -3.66 9.33 8.29
N LEU A 33 -3.19 9.42 7.05
CA LEU A 33 -2.20 10.36 6.56
C LEU A 33 -2.88 11.64 6.05
N THR A 34 -3.23 12.53 6.97
CA THR A 34 -3.81 13.85 6.66
C THR A 34 -2.77 14.97 6.73
N ILE A 35 -3.08 16.13 6.13
CA ILE A 35 -2.27 17.34 6.25
C ILE A 35 -2.02 17.68 7.72
N GLU A 36 -3.07 17.64 8.54
CA GLU A 36 -3.01 17.99 9.97
C GLU A 36 -2.04 17.09 10.74
N ARG A 37 -2.01 15.78 10.42
CA ARG A 37 -1.12 14.81 11.08
C ARG A 37 0.30 14.83 10.54
N ALA A 38 0.48 15.07 9.24
CA ALA A 38 1.79 15.05 8.60
C ALA A 38 2.58 16.35 8.85
N ARG A 39 1.90 17.50 8.91
CA ARG A 39 2.54 18.82 9.01
C ARG A 39 3.49 18.95 10.21
N PRO A 40 3.13 18.59 11.45
CA PRO A 40 4.04 18.70 12.58
C PRO A 40 5.33 17.89 12.40
N VAL A 41 5.24 16.71 11.79
CA VAL A 41 6.40 15.84 11.53
C VAL A 41 7.32 16.47 10.47
N ILE A 42 6.76 17.06 9.42
CA ILE A 42 7.51 17.77 8.39
C ILE A 42 8.19 19.01 8.98
N ASP A 43 7.47 19.80 9.78
CA ASP A 43 8.00 21.02 10.39
C ASP A 43 9.20 20.72 11.31
N ILE A 44 9.08 19.68 12.16
CA ILE A 44 10.19 19.20 13.01
C ILE A 44 11.39 18.76 12.15
N ALA A 45 11.15 18.02 11.06
CA ALA A 45 12.23 17.58 10.18
C ALA A 45 12.96 18.76 9.51
N VAL A 46 12.24 19.80 9.10
CA VAL A 46 12.83 21.03 8.56
C VAL A 46 13.68 21.74 9.63
N GLU A 47 13.16 21.87 10.84
CA GLU A 47 13.88 22.47 11.96
C GLU A 47 15.17 21.71 12.29
N ASP A 48 15.13 20.38 12.33
CA ASP A 48 16.29 19.55 12.66
C ASP A 48 17.41 19.66 11.61
N VAL A 49 17.04 19.75 10.32
CA VAL A 49 18.00 19.98 9.24
C VAL A 49 18.67 21.35 9.36
N VAL A 50 17.93 22.38 9.79
CA VAL A 50 18.48 23.72 10.04
C VAL A 50 19.36 23.73 11.29
N LYS A 51 18.91 23.15 12.41
CA LYS A 51 19.66 23.05 13.68
C LYS A 51 20.96 22.27 13.51
N SER A 52 20.98 21.25 12.66
CA SER A 52 22.19 20.47 12.34
C SER A 52 23.16 21.18 11.40
N GLY A 53 22.83 22.39 10.91
CA GLY A 53 23.70 23.17 10.02
C GLY A 53 23.78 22.62 8.59
N ARG A 54 22.92 21.67 8.21
CA ARG A 54 22.92 21.06 6.87
C ARG A 54 22.33 21.98 5.80
N MET A 55 21.34 22.79 6.17
CA MET A 55 20.70 23.78 5.28
C MET A 55 20.47 25.10 6.03
N PRO A 56 20.51 26.26 5.34
CA PRO A 56 20.25 27.55 5.97
C PRO A 56 18.77 27.70 6.37
N PRO A 57 18.43 28.58 7.33
CA PRO A 57 17.04 28.94 7.61
C PRO A 57 16.32 29.43 6.35
N GLY A 58 15.06 29.02 6.17
CA GLY A 58 14.26 29.42 4.99
C GLY A 58 14.66 28.72 3.68
N TRP A 59 15.44 27.64 3.73
CA TRP A 59 15.84 26.90 2.52
C TRP A 59 14.69 26.22 1.78
N VAL A 60 13.58 25.94 2.45
CA VAL A 60 12.41 25.25 1.89
C VAL A 60 11.15 26.07 2.09
N ASN A 61 10.28 26.04 1.08
CA ASN A 61 8.94 26.60 1.13
C ASN A 61 7.92 25.48 0.89
N LEU A 62 7.11 25.18 1.91
CA LEU A 62 6.13 24.10 1.87
C LEU A 62 4.74 24.65 1.58
N THR A 63 4.11 24.18 0.51
CA THR A 63 2.70 24.49 0.18
C THR A 63 1.88 23.23 0.34
N PHE A 64 0.82 23.27 1.15
CA PHE A 64 -0.06 22.12 1.38
C PHE A 64 -1.29 22.21 0.47
N TRP A 65 -1.66 21.09 -0.14
CA TRP A 65 -2.79 20.99 -1.06
C TRP A 65 -3.71 19.84 -0.64
N ASP A 66 -4.99 20.14 -0.45
CA ASP A 66 -6.03 19.15 -0.19
C ASP A 66 -6.39 18.43 -1.49
N ASP A 67 -6.00 17.16 -1.59
CA ASP A 67 -6.43 16.30 -2.70
C ASP A 67 -7.90 15.89 -2.60
N ARG A 68 -8.57 16.10 -1.46
CA ARG A 68 -9.96 15.67 -1.21
C ARG A 68 -10.15 14.15 -1.28
N TYR A 69 -9.13 13.37 -0.96
CA TYR A 69 -9.25 11.91 -0.83
C TYR A 69 -10.29 11.46 0.20
N TRP A 70 -10.64 12.36 1.12
CA TRP A 70 -11.71 12.16 2.08
C TRP A 70 -13.12 12.18 1.49
N GLU A 71 -13.32 12.85 0.35
CA GLU A 71 -14.61 12.99 -0.33
C GLU A 71 -14.85 11.80 -1.26
N ASP A 72 -13.95 11.59 -2.23
CA ASP A 72 -14.08 10.54 -3.24
C ASP A 72 -12.70 10.18 -3.81
N THR A 73 -12.44 8.88 -4.03
CA THR A 73 -11.13 8.40 -4.48
C THR A 73 -10.79 8.79 -5.92
N ASN A 74 -11.80 8.82 -6.80
CA ASN A 74 -11.62 9.21 -8.21
C ASN A 74 -11.52 10.73 -8.35
N LEU A 75 -12.22 11.47 -7.49
CA LEU A 75 -12.11 12.92 -7.42
C LEU A 75 -10.70 13.32 -6.97
N ALA A 76 -10.12 12.58 -6.03
CA ALA A 76 -8.83 12.90 -5.46
C ALA A 76 -7.70 12.95 -6.48
N GLU A 77 -7.67 11.98 -7.39
CA GLU A 77 -6.72 11.93 -8.50
C GLU A 77 -6.75 13.22 -9.34
N ARG A 78 -7.95 13.75 -9.59
CA ARG A 78 -8.16 14.96 -10.40
C ARG A 78 -7.69 16.21 -9.65
N TYR A 79 -8.09 16.35 -8.39
CA TYR A 79 -7.70 17.51 -7.56
C TYR A 79 -6.20 17.56 -7.30
N ALA A 80 -5.59 16.41 -7.03
CA ALA A 80 -4.13 16.27 -6.93
C ALA A 80 -3.42 16.77 -8.19
N THR A 81 -3.89 16.34 -9.36
CA THR A 81 -3.30 16.72 -10.65
C THR A 81 -3.46 18.21 -10.93
N VAL A 82 -4.65 18.78 -10.65
CA VAL A 82 -4.90 20.22 -10.80
C VAL A 82 -3.98 21.04 -9.90
N GLY A 83 -3.85 20.67 -8.63
CA GLY A 83 -2.96 21.35 -7.68
C GLY A 83 -1.50 21.33 -8.14
N MET A 84 -1.04 20.19 -8.65
CA MET A 84 0.30 20.06 -9.23
C MET A 84 0.49 20.97 -10.44
N VAL A 85 -0.44 20.95 -11.41
CA VAL A 85 -0.34 21.80 -12.61
C VAL A 85 -0.35 23.28 -12.24
N GLN A 86 -1.21 23.68 -11.30
CA GLN A 86 -1.27 25.05 -10.82
C GLN A 86 0.07 25.49 -10.21
N ALA A 87 0.63 24.71 -9.27
CA ALA A 87 1.93 25.01 -8.66
C ALA A 87 3.06 25.08 -9.70
N TYR A 88 3.02 24.21 -10.72
CA TYR A 88 3.98 24.24 -11.82
C TYR A 88 3.85 25.53 -12.66
N CYS A 89 2.63 25.89 -13.08
CA CYS A 89 2.36 27.09 -13.87
C CYS A 89 2.74 28.38 -13.12
N GLU A 90 2.54 28.40 -11.81
CA GLU A 90 2.92 29.51 -10.93
C GLU A 90 4.44 29.55 -10.62
N ARG A 91 5.23 28.61 -11.17
CA ARG A 91 6.69 28.46 -10.95
C ARG A 91 7.06 28.27 -9.48
N ARG A 92 6.26 27.49 -8.75
CA ARG A 92 6.42 27.18 -7.32
C ARG A 92 6.46 25.66 -7.07
N LEU A 93 6.97 24.89 -8.02
CA LEU A 93 7.02 23.44 -7.93
C LEU A 93 8.40 22.91 -8.30
N ASP A 94 9.20 22.61 -7.28
CA ASP A 94 10.50 21.95 -7.42
C ASP A 94 10.42 20.44 -7.06
N ALA A 95 9.56 20.07 -6.12
CA ALA A 95 9.29 18.69 -5.75
C ALA A 95 7.87 18.50 -5.19
N ILE A 96 7.44 17.23 -5.10
CA ILE A 96 6.15 16.84 -4.55
C ILE A 96 6.37 15.84 -3.41
N LEU A 97 5.69 16.07 -2.29
CA LEU A 97 5.54 15.14 -1.17
C LEU A 97 4.06 14.73 -1.04
N GLY A 98 3.79 13.50 -0.64
CA GLY A 98 2.43 12.91 -0.66
C GLY A 98 2.48 11.52 -1.26
N PHE A 99 1.43 10.76 -1.51
CA PHE A 99 -0.01 10.97 -1.32
C PHE A 99 -0.51 10.02 -0.24
N ALA A 100 -1.80 10.10 0.14
CA ALA A 100 -2.44 9.06 0.95
C ALA A 100 -2.93 7.85 0.12
N ASP A 101 -3.08 8.03 -1.20
CA ASP A 101 -3.66 7.04 -2.09
C ASP A 101 -2.72 6.63 -3.24
N SER A 102 -3.00 5.49 -3.87
CA SER A 102 -2.16 4.95 -4.95
C SER A 102 -2.51 5.47 -6.34
N TYR A 103 -3.74 5.95 -6.55
CA TYR A 103 -4.23 6.37 -7.87
C TYR A 103 -3.81 7.81 -8.18
N GLY A 104 -4.06 8.74 -7.25
CA GLY A 104 -3.54 10.10 -7.28
C GLY A 104 -2.01 10.12 -7.40
N LEU A 105 -1.32 9.32 -6.60
CA LEU A 105 0.12 9.13 -6.72
C LEU A 105 0.55 8.69 -8.13
N ALA A 106 -0.10 7.65 -8.67
CA ALA A 106 0.26 7.10 -9.99
C ALA A 106 0.07 8.15 -11.09
N THR A 107 -1.03 8.89 -11.05
CA THR A 107 -1.36 9.88 -12.08
C THR A 107 -0.47 11.10 -11.98
N VAL A 108 -0.33 11.70 -10.80
CA VAL A 108 0.56 12.86 -10.63
C VAL A 108 1.99 12.51 -11.03
N THR A 109 2.50 11.34 -10.64
CA THR A 109 3.85 10.92 -11.03
C THR A 109 4.02 10.78 -12.56
N LYS A 110 3.02 10.25 -13.27
CA LYS A 110 3.07 10.14 -14.73
C LYS A 110 3.09 11.52 -15.39
N VAL A 111 2.21 12.42 -14.94
CA VAL A 111 2.11 13.76 -15.49
C VAL A 111 3.38 14.55 -15.17
N SER A 112 3.87 14.46 -13.93
CA SER A 112 5.06 15.17 -13.46
C SER A 112 6.32 14.74 -14.21
N ALA A 113 6.40 13.49 -14.66
CA ALA A 113 7.49 12.99 -15.51
C ALA A 113 7.49 13.57 -16.93
N GLY A 114 6.34 14.03 -17.43
CA GLY A 114 6.21 14.70 -18.73
C GLY A 114 6.52 16.19 -18.70
N LEU A 115 6.73 16.78 -17.52
CA LEU A 115 7.10 18.19 -17.37
C LEU A 115 8.60 18.40 -17.64
N ASN A 116 9.02 19.64 -17.84
CA ASN A 116 10.35 20.03 -18.33
C ASN A 116 11.51 19.49 -17.46
N GLY A 117 12.02 18.30 -17.78
CA GLY A 117 13.05 17.60 -17.00
C GLY A 117 12.52 16.72 -15.87
N GLY A 118 11.20 16.67 -15.69
CA GLY A 118 10.52 15.90 -14.65
C GLY A 118 10.50 16.58 -13.28
N VAL A 119 9.43 16.39 -12.53
CA VAL A 119 9.34 16.82 -11.12
C VAL A 119 9.43 15.60 -10.20
N PRO A 120 10.39 15.56 -9.25
CA PRO A 120 10.52 14.47 -8.29
C PRO A 120 9.32 14.36 -7.36
N VAL A 121 8.86 13.12 -7.16
CA VAL A 121 7.76 12.79 -6.25
C VAL A 121 8.30 11.86 -5.17
N LEU A 122 8.17 12.24 -3.90
CA LEU A 122 8.53 11.39 -2.77
C LEU A 122 7.31 11.05 -1.92
N THR A 123 7.17 9.77 -1.58
CA THR A 123 5.97 9.27 -0.91
C THR A 123 6.26 8.24 0.18
N THR A 124 5.46 8.27 1.24
CA THR A 124 5.36 7.20 2.25
C THR A 124 4.23 6.21 1.95
N ALA A 125 3.55 6.33 0.80
CA ALA A 125 2.44 5.47 0.42
C ALA A 125 2.71 4.74 -0.91
N GLY A 126 1.64 4.20 -1.50
CA GLY A 126 1.70 3.58 -2.82
C GLY A 126 2.38 2.22 -2.80
N MET A 127 1.88 1.27 -2.00
CA MET A 127 2.41 -0.10 -1.90
C MET A 127 2.33 -0.98 -3.17
N PRO A 128 1.44 -0.75 -4.18
CA PRO A 128 1.42 -1.55 -5.40
C PRO A 128 2.79 -1.67 -6.08
N SER A 129 3.18 -2.89 -6.46
CA SER A 129 4.48 -3.17 -7.08
C SER A 129 4.65 -2.53 -8.45
N VAL A 130 3.55 -2.26 -9.16
CA VAL A 130 3.56 -1.58 -10.46
C VAL A 130 4.23 -0.19 -10.40
N LEU A 131 4.19 0.48 -9.25
CA LEU A 131 4.82 1.78 -9.02
C LEU A 131 6.36 1.71 -8.99
N ASN A 132 6.96 0.51 -9.05
CA ASN A 132 8.41 0.34 -9.22
C ASN A 132 8.88 0.44 -10.67
N LEU A 133 7.97 0.45 -11.65
CA LEU A 133 8.36 0.48 -13.06
C LEU A 133 8.96 1.83 -13.42
N LYS A 134 10.29 1.94 -13.38
CA LYS A 134 11.02 3.19 -13.65
C LYS A 134 10.83 3.74 -15.07
N LYS A 135 10.46 2.88 -16.02
CA LYS A 135 10.03 3.33 -17.36
C LYS A 135 8.78 4.21 -17.31
N THR A 136 7.85 3.92 -16.40
CA THR A 136 6.58 4.66 -16.25
C THR A 136 6.65 5.71 -15.15
N TYR A 137 7.41 5.44 -14.09
CA TYR A 137 7.53 6.27 -12.89
C TYR A 137 9.01 6.63 -12.61
N PRO A 138 9.71 7.33 -13.53
CA PRO A 138 11.15 7.57 -13.43
C PRO A 138 11.52 8.43 -12.21
N PHE A 139 10.69 9.43 -11.88
CA PHE A 139 10.95 10.40 -10.80
C PHE A 139 10.27 10.07 -9.47
N LEU A 140 9.69 8.87 -9.34
CA LEU A 140 9.05 8.43 -8.10
C LEU A 140 10.04 7.77 -7.15
N THR A 141 10.11 8.30 -5.93
CA THR A 141 10.83 7.70 -4.81
C THR A 141 9.84 7.33 -3.72
N ARG A 142 9.80 6.04 -3.35
CA ARG A 142 8.93 5.54 -2.27
C ARG A 142 9.78 5.19 -1.07
N MET A 143 9.34 5.64 0.10
CA MET A 143 9.96 5.31 1.39
C MET A 143 9.34 4.06 2.02
N GLN A 144 8.12 3.69 1.63
CA GLN A 144 7.43 2.49 2.10
C GLN A 144 7.72 1.27 1.20
N GLY A 145 7.73 0.09 1.83
CA GLY A 145 7.83 -1.18 1.12
C GLY A 145 6.60 -1.49 0.24
N SER A 146 6.77 -2.45 -0.66
CA SER A 146 5.72 -2.89 -1.58
C SER A 146 4.99 -4.15 -1.11
N TYR A 147 3.79 -4.41 -1.65
CA TYR A 147 3.09 -5.68 -1.41
C TYR A 147 3.90 -6.90 -1.86
N ARG A 148 4.81 -6.74 -2.84
CA ARG A 148 5.72 -7.82 -3.23
C ARG A 148 6.71 -8.15 -2.12
N GLN A 149 7.24 -7.16 -1.40
CA GLN A 149 8.11 -7.43 -0.24
C GLN A 149 7.33 -8.10 0.89
N LEU A 150 6.08 -7.69 1.12
CA LEU A 150 5.18 -8.39 2.05
C LEU A 150 4.98 -9.86 1.65
N ALA A 151 4.78 -10.13 0.35
CA ALA A 151 4.61 -11.47 -0.18
C ALA A 151 5.87 -12.34 0.01
N VAL A 152 7.07 -11.76 -0.16
CA VAL A 152 8.34 -12.44 0.13
C VAL A 152 8.41 -12.88 1.59
N SER A 153 8.10 -11.97 2.53
CA SER A 153 8.07 -12.29 3.96
C SER A 153 7.03 -13.35 4.29
N MET A 154 5.85 -13.30 3.68
CA MET A 154 4.82 -14.32 3.84
C MET A 154 5.28 -15.68 3.33
N TYR A 155 5.97 -15.73 2.18
CA TYR A 155 6.55 -16.96 1.66
C TYR A 155 7.60 -17.53 2.60
N GLN A 156 8.46 -16.68 3.17
CA GLN A 156 9.45 -17.11 4.15
C GLN A 156 8.83 -17.69 5.42
N LEU A 157 7.71 -17.11 5.87
CA LEU A 157 6.99 -17.58 7.06
C LEU A 157 6.23 -18.89 6.81
N VAL A 158 5.60 -19.01 5.64
CA VAL A 158 4.57 -20.03 5.38
C VAL A 158 5.08 -21.14 4.47
N ALA A 159 5.89 -20.83 3.48
CA ALA A 159 6.21 -21.77 2.40
C ALA A 159 7.69 -22.16 2.34
N TYR A 160 8.57 -21.43 3.04
CA TYR A 160 9.99 -21.67 2.96
C TYR A 160 10.38 -22.93 3.72
N GLN A 161 10.81 -23.94 2.96
CA GLN A 161 11.45 -25.13 3.49
C GLN A 161 12.95 -24.96 3.28
N ASN A 162 13.72 -25.02 4.37
CA ASN A 162 15.18 -24.96 4.28
C ASN A 162 15.68 -26.16 3.44
N PRO A 163 16.41 -25.93 2.32
CA PRO A 163 16.92 -27.03 1.49
C PRO A 163 17.75 -28.05 2.28
N ALA A 164 18.50 -27.59 3.28
CA ALA A 164 19.28 -28.47 4.17
C ALA A 164 18.41 -29.35 5.09
N GLU A 165 17.15 -28.96 5.35
CA GLU A 165 16.18 -29.82 6.04
C GLU A 165 15.47 -30.79 5.09
N VAL A 166 15.29 -30.44 3.81
CA VAL A 166 14.70 -31.33 2.79
C VAL A 166 15.63 -32.52 2.53
N ASP A 167 16.94 -32.27 2.41
CA ASP A 167 17.95 -33.34 2.26
C ASP A 167 18.04 -34.23 3.51
N ARG A 168 17.91 -33.65 4.71
CA ARG A 168 17.86 -34.42 5.98
C ARG A 168 16.56 -35.19 6.19
N ARG A 169 15.44 -34.77 5.58
CA ARG A 169 14.17 -35.53 5.61
C ARG A 169 14.18 -36.70 4.64
N ALA A 170 14.89 -36.59 3.51
CA ALA A 170 15.11 -37.69 2.57
C ALA A 170 16.07 -38.77 3.12
N ALA A 171 16.99 -38.39 4.00
CA ALA A 171 17.91 -39.30 4.68
C ALA A 171 17.48 -39.55 6.13
N HIS A 172 16.64 -40.57 6.35
CA HIS A 172 16.29 -41.19 7.64
C HIS A 172 16.89 -40.57 8.93
N HIS A 173 16.18 -39.64 9.57
CA HIS A 173 15.97 -39.45 11.04
C HIS A 173 15.61 -37.98 11.33
N PRO A 174 14.48 -37.68 12.00
CA PRO A 174 14.15 -36.29 12.34
C PRO A 174 15.06 -35.78 13.47
N PRO A 175 15.76 -34.64 13.31
CA PRO A 175 16.50 -34.03 14.40
C PRO A 175 15.52 -33.41 15.40
N ARG A 176 15.67 -33.78 16.67
CA ARG A 176 14.71 -33.57 17.76
C ARG A 176 14.62 -32.12 18.28
N ASN A 177 15.35 -31.15 17.74
CA ASN A 177 15.48 -29.79 18.31
C ASN A 177 15.64 -28.67 17.25
N ALA A 178 14.79 -28.64 16.23
CA ALA A 178 14.55 -27.42 15.48
C ALA A 178 13.05 -27.14 15.55
N SER A 179 12.68 -25.97 16.06
CA SER A 179 11.33 -25.41 15.92
C SER A 179 11.09 -25.02 14.46
N SER A 180 11.20 -26.01 13.57
CA SER A 180 10.81 -25.99 12.16
C SER A 180 9.30 -26.17 12.17
N ILE A 181 8.58 -25.07 12.43
CA ILE A 181 7.13 -25.05 12.28
C ILE A 181 6.86 -25.17 10.78
N CYS A 182 6.91 -26.38 10.25
CA CYS A 182 6.67 -26.69 8.86
C CYS A 182 5.18 -26.99 8.73
N LEU A 183 4.36 -25.95 8.77
CA LEU A 183 2.92 -26.16 8.67
C LEU A 183 2.60 -26.51 7.22
N ASN A 184 1.80 -27.55 7.06
CA ASN A 184 1.48 -28.16 5.77
C ASN A 184 0.49 -27.27 4.98
N TYR A 185 0.95 -26.07 4.61
CA TYR A 185 0.15 -24.93 4.15
C TYR A 185 -0.26 -24.98 2.67
N LEU A 186 -0.21 -26.14 2.01
CA LEU A 186 -0.67 -26.23 0.62
C LEU A 186 -2.17 -25.91 0.49
N LYS A 187 -2.94 -26.19 1.54
CA LYS A 187 -4.34 -25.78 1.68
C LYS A 187 -4.42 -24.48 2.47
N MET A 188 -4.43 -23.36 1.75
CA MET A 188 -4.66 -22.03 2.29
C MET A 188 -5.86 -21.36 1.64
N ILE A 189 -6.61 -20.61 2.44
CA ILE A 189 -7.72 -19.78 2.01
C ILE A 189 -7.49 -18.32 2.41
N PHE A 190 -7.74 -17.41 1.49
CA PHE A 190 -7.62 -15.98 1.72
C PHE A 190 -8.96 -15.39 2.16
N PHE A 191 -9.09 -15.04 3.44
CA PHE A 191 -10.27 -14.38 3.99
C PHE A 191 -10.03 -12.87 4.02
N TYR A 192 -10.73 -12.06 3.21
CA TYR A 192 -10.29 -10.68 3.00
C TYR A 192 -11.37 -9.66 2.69
N HIS A 193 -11.08 -8.42 3.08
CA HIS A 193 -11.94 -7.30 2.76
C HIS A 193 -11.92 -6.95 1.27
N ASP A 194 -13.06 -7.11 0.62
CA ASP A 194 -13.29 -6.70 -0.76
C ASP A 194 -14.77 -6.39 -0.97
N LYS A 195 -15.10 -5.10 -0.94
CA LYS A 195 -16.46 -4.65 -1.20
C LYS A 195 -16.94 -5.20 -2.54
N LYS A 196 -16.17 -5.11 -3.63
CA LYS A 196 -16.63 -5.49 -4.97
C LYS A 196 -17.10 -6.93 -5.02
N ARG A 197 -16.35 -7.86 -4.41
CA ARG A 197 -16.63 -9.31 -4.45
C ARG A 197 -17.26 -9.88 -3.18
N ALA A 198 -17.63 -9.05 -2.21
CA ALA A 198 -18.14 -9.46 -0.91
C ALA A 198 -19.35 -10.39 -0.99
N VAL A 199 -19.27 -11.54 -0.29
CA VAL A 199 -20.37 -12.53 -0.21
C VAL A 199 -21.55 -12.05 0.63
N ASN A 200 -21.33 -11.13 1.56
CA ASN A 200 -22.36 -10.56 2.44
C ASN A 200 -23.07 -9.35 1.83
N LYS A 201 -22.91 -9.11 0.53
CA LYS A 201 -23.69 -8.13 -0.20
C LYS A 201 -25.13 -8.58 -0.34
N LEU A 202 -26.06 -7.63 -0.15
CA LEU A 202 -27.47 -7.84 -0.50
C LEU A 202 -27.59 -8.14 -2.00
N PRO A 203 -28.39 -9.13 -2.41
CA PRO A 203 -28.73 -9.34 -3.82
C PRO A 203 -29.34 -8.06 -4.38
N LYS A 204 -28.75 -7.48 -5.43
CA LYS A 204 -29.26 -6.26 -6.04
C LYS A 204 -30.56 -6.55 -6.80
N ASP A 205 -31.68 -5.97 -6.34
CA ASP A 205 -32.71 -5.47 -7.25
C ASP A 205 -32.26 -4.07 -7.70
N SER A 206 -32.18 -3.84 -9.02
CA SER A 206 -31.90 -2.56 -9.69
C SER A 206 -30.42 -2.23 -10.01
N GLU A 207 -30.20 -1.96 -11.30
CA GLU A 207 -28.96 -1.59 -12.00
C GLU A 207 -28.34 -0.24 -11.60
N SER A 208 -28.73 0.38 -10.49
CA SER A 208 -28.24 1.70 -10.10
C SER A 208 -27.09 1.59 -9.09
N GLN A 209 -25.98 2.25 -9.42
CA GLN A 209 -24.71 2.34 -8.68
C GLN A 209 -23.84 1.07 -8.72
N GLU A 210 -23.20 0.82 -9.86
CA GLU A 210 -21.78 0.49 -9.81
C GLU A 210 -21.08 1.67 -9.13
N SER A 211 -20.94 1.63 -7.81
CA SER A 211 -19.94 2.48 -7.17
C SER A 211 -18.61 2.05 -7.76
N ASP A 212 -17.85 3.00 -8.31
CA ASP A 212 -16.45 2.84 -8.71
C ASP A 212 -15.60 2.57 -7.47
N VAL A 213 -15.82 1.42 -6.81
CA VAL A 213 -15.10 1.07 -5.60
C VAL A 213 -13.68 0.73 -6.00
N SER A 214 -12.77 1.61 -5.61
CA SER A 214 -11.33 1.42 -5.77
C SER A 214 -10.87 0.12 -5.09
N SER A 215 -9.87 -0.51 -5.69
CA SER A 215 -9.35 -1.79 -5.18
C SER A 215 -8.75 -1.63 -3.79
N SER A 216 -9.09 -2.55 -2.87
CA SER A 216 -8.64 -2.47 -1.47
C SER A 216 -7.16 -2.85 -1.30
N HIS A 217 -6.54 -2.38 -0.21
CA HIS A 217 -5.19 -2.82 0.20
C HIS A 217 -5.10 -4.35 0.35
N CYS A 218 -6.18 -4.97 0.84
CA CYS A 218 -6.26 -6.42 0.97
C CYS A 218 -6.23 -7.13 -0.37
N TYR A 219 -6.98 -6.63 -1.36
CA TYR A 219 -6.93 -7.18 -2.70
C TYR A 219 -5.51 -7.19 -3.28
N PHE A 220 -4.83 -6.04 -3.24
CA PHE A 220 -3.48 -5.93 -3.79
C PHE A 220 -2.46 -6.80 -3.03
N SER A 221 -2.58 -6.90 -1.70
CA SER A 221 -1.71 -7.72 -0.87
C SER A 221 -1.84 -9.20 -1.23
N LEU A 222 -3.07 -9.69 -1.30
CA LEU A 222 -3.32 -11.09 -1.63
C LEU A 222 -2.90 -11.45 -3.04
N TYR A 223 -3.15 -10.57 -4.00
CA TYR A 223 -2.72 -10.78 -5.38
C TYR A 223 -1.18 -10.84 -5.47
N ALA A 224 -0.48 -9.99 -4.70
CA ALA A 224 0.98 -10.06 -4.61
C ALA A 224 1.47 -11.36 -3.97
N ILE A 225 0.81 -11.84 -2.90
CA ILE A 225 1.11 -13.14 -2.27
C ILE A 225 0.91 -14.27 -3.28
N LYS A 226 -0.27 -14.34 -3.91
CA LYS A 226 -0.59 -15.35 -4.92
C LYS A 226 0.47 -15.41 -6.00
N ASN A 227 0.76 -14.28 -6.64
CA ASN A 227 1.70 -14.23 -7.76
C ASN A 227 3.12 -14.61 -7.32
N TYR A 228 3.58 -14.11 -6.17
CA TYR A 228 4.92 -14.45 -5.69
C TYR A 228 5.07 -15.95 -5.41
N PHE A 229 4.08 -16.57 -4.77
CA PHE A 229 4.11 -18.01 -4.46
C PHE A 229 4.10 -18.86 -5.75
N THR A 230 3.27 -18.52 -6.74
CA THR A 230 3.20 -19.27 -8.00
C THR A 230 4.40 -19.03 -8.93
N GLU A 231 5.02 -17.85 -8.87
CA GLU A 231 6.30 -17.56 -9.54
C GLU A 231 7.45 -18.35 -8.90
N THR A 232 7.46 -18.49 -7.58
CA THR A 232 8.59 -19.02 -6.81
C THR A 232 8.55 -20.54 -6.63
N SER A 233 7.36 -21.16 -6.62
CA SER A 233 7.20 -22.59 -6.33
C SER A 233 6.29 -23.29 -7.33
N GLN A 234 6.79 -24.38 -7.94
CA GLN A 234 6.00 -25.22 -8.84
C GLN A 234 4.83 -25.91 -8.15
N ILE A 235 4.93 -26.17 -6.84
CA ILE A 235 3.85 -26.78 -6.06
C ILE A 235 2.69 -25.78 -5.98
N PHE A 236 2.94 -24.56 -5.50
CA PHE A 236 1.90 -23.53 -5.45
C PHE A 236 1.38 -23.15 -6.85
N LYS A 237 2.25 -23.17 -7.87
CA LYS A 237 1.82 -22.98 -9.27
C LYS A 237 0.80 -24.03 -9.72
N ARG A 238 0.94 -25.28 -9.28
CA ARG A 238 0.00 -26.38 -9.59
C ARG A 238 -1.27 -26.31 -8.73
N GLU A 239 -1.12 -26.13 -7.43
CA GLU A 239 -2.24 -26.15 -6.48
C GLU A 239 -3.16 -24.92 -6.65
N TRP A 240 -2.61 -23.75 -6.99
CA TRP A 240 -3.37 -22.50 -7.14
C TRP A 240 -3.70 -22.13 -8.59
N GLN A 241 -3.49 -23.08 -9.52
CA GLN A 241 -3.61 -22.86 -10.97
C GLN A 241 -5.06 -22.58 -11.40
N LEU A 242 -6.03 -23.26 -10.77
CA LEU A 242 -7.46 -23.15 -11.12
C LEU A 242 -8.17 -22.03 -10.35
N SER A 243 -8.03 -22.00 -9.03
CA SER A 243 -8.42 -20.86 -8.21
C SER A 243 -7.63 -20.92 -6.91
N THR A 244 -7.25 -19.75 -6.37
CA THR A 244 -6.77 -19.72 -4.99
C THR A 244 -8.01 -19.59 -4.11
N PRO A 245 -8.25 -20.52 -3.18
CA PRO A 245 -9.40 -20.44 -2.29
C PRO A 245 -9.43 -19.06 -1.63
N SER A 246 -10.54 -18.35 -1.78
CA SER A 246 -10.67 -17.00 -1.24
C SER A 246 -12.10 -16.74 -0.81
N PHE A 247 -12.25 -16.02 0.29
CA PHE A 247 -13.50 -15.63 0.89
C PHE A 247 -13.52 -14.10 1.03
N PRO A 248 -14.03 -13.39 0.00
CA PRO A 248 -14.19 -11.94 0.04
C PRO A 248 -15.40 -11.53 0.90
N PHE A 249 -15.24 -10.53 1.76
CA PHE A 249 -16.34 -9.96 2.54
C PHE A 249 -16.24 -8.43 2.64
N ASP A 250 -17.35 -7.77 2.92
CA ASP A 250 -17.39 -6.34 3.22
C ASP A 250 -17.35 -6.16 4.74
N GLU A 251 -16.33 -5.45 5.24
CA GLU A 251 -16.14 -5.13 6.66
C GLU A 251 -17.09 -4.04 7.13
N GLU A 252 -17.62 -3.23 6.21
CA GLU A 252 -18.49 -2.10 6.53
C GLU A 252 -19.96 -2.51 6.65
N LEU A 253 -20.32 -3.70 6.14
CA LEU A 253 -21.66 -4.24 6.29
C LEU A 253 -21.84 -4.87 7.67
N PRO A 254 -23.00 -4.69 8.33
CA PRO A 254 -23.29 -5.31 9.61
C PRO A 254 -23.16 -6.83 9.54
N ARG A 255 -22.50 -7.42 10.53
CA ARG A 255 -22.38 -8.87 10.69
C ARG A 255 -22.52 -9.23 12.15
N THR A 256 -23.18 -10.34 12.43
CA THR A 256 -23.25 -10.87 13.80
C THR A 256 -21.99 -11.70 14.10
N ARG A 257 -21.75 -11.90 15.39
CA ARG A 257 -20.64 -12.76 15.85
C ARG A 257 -20.84 -14.19 15.37
N GLU A 258 -22.09 -14.64 15.34
CA GLU A 258 -22.52 -15.97 14.92
C GLU A 258 -22.21 -16.19 13.45
N THR A 259 -22.55 -15.25 12.57
CA THR A 259 -22.24 -15.32 11.13
C THR A 259 -20.74 -15.35 10.89
N THR A 260 -19.97 -14.51 11.59
CA THR A 260 -18.51 -14.51 11.47
C THR A 260 -17.91 -15.83 11.96
N LYS A 261 -18.41 -16.38 13.08
CA LYS A 261 -17.97 -17.67 13.60
C LYS A 261 -18.29 -18.80 12.63
N GLN A 262 -19.46 -18.76 12.00
CA GLN A 262 -19.86 -19.74 10.99
C GLN A 262 -18.91 -19.70 9.79
N TRP A 263 -18.67 -18.53 9.18
CA TRP A 263 -17.75 -18.41 8.06
C TRP A 263 -16.34 -18.87 8.41
N LEU A 264 -15.82 -18.44 9.57
CA LEU A 264 -14.51 -18.89 10.04
C LEU A 264 -14.48 -20.40 10.28
N SER A 265 -15.57 -20.98 10.82
CA SER A 265 -15.69 -22.43 11.02
C SER A 265 -15.65 -23.17 9.70
N GLU A 266 -16.46 -22.77 8.72
CA GLU A 266 -16.50 -23.36 7.37
C GLU A 266 -15.11 -23.29 6.70
N VAL A 267 -14.50 -22.11 6.70
CA VAL A 267 -13.16 -21.84 6.16
C VAL A 267 -12.09 -22.68 6.88
N SER A 268 -12.18 -22.80 8.20
CA SER A 268 -11.23 -23.55 9.02
C SER A 268 -11.35 -25.07 8.91
N MET A 269 -12.50 -25.60 8.48
CA MET A 269 -12.63 -27.05 8.28
C MET A 269 -11.92 -27.52 6.99
N GLU A 270 -11.62 -26.60 6.08
CA GLU A 270 -11.08 -26.92 4.76
C GLU A 270 -9.59 -26.58 4.60
N ALA A 271 -9.13 -25.51 5.26
CA ALA A 271 -7.78 -24.96 5.04
C ALA A 271 -7.30 -24.04 6.19
N ASN A 272 -5.98 -23.83 6.23
CA ASN A 272 -5.41 -22.71 7.00
C ASN A 272 -5.83 -21.37 6.38
N ALA A 273 -6.07 -20.34 7.19
CA ALA A 273 -6.61 -19.07 6.68
C ALA A 273 -5.59 -17.93 6.79
N ILE A 274 -5.50 -17.10 5.76
CA ILE A 274 -4.85 -15.80 5.81
C ILE A 274 -5.95 -14.74 5.83
N GLU A 275 -6.11 -14.07 6.96
CA GLU A 275 -7.09 -13.01 7.16
C GLU A 275 -6.45 -11.65 6.82
N CYS A 276 -7.03 -10.90 5.89
CA CYS A 276 -6.68 -9.50 5.66
C CYS A 276 -7.84 -8.59 6.02
N ARG A 277 -7.59 -7.72 7.00
CA ARG A 277 -8.52 -6.68 7.41
C ARG A 277 -8.10 -5.32 6.90
N SER A 278 -9.08 -4.47 6.58
CA SER A 278 -8.82 -3.13 6.07
C SER A 278 -8.83 -2.05 7.15
N ARG A 279 -9.43 -2.31 8.33
CA ARG A 279 -9.41 -1.37 9.47
C ARG A 279 -9.11 -2.05 10.81
N PRO A 280 -7.93 -1.79 11.42
CA PRO A 280 -6.71 -1.30 10.77
C PRO A 280 -6.24 -2.26 9.66
N PHE A 281 -5.44 -1.78 8.69
CA PHE A 281 -4.85 -2.66 7.69
C PHE A 281 -3.91 -3.67 8.35
N VAL A 282 -4.33 -4.93 8.42
CA VAL A 282 -3.61 -6.00 9.12
C VAL A 282 -3.78 -7.30 8.35
N ILE A 283 -2.68 -8.03 8.17
CA ILE A 283 -2.67 -9.40 7.67
C ILE A 283 -2.34 -10.33 8.83
N ARG A 284 -3.19 -11.34 9.05
CA ARG A 284 -3.03 -12.37 10.07
C ARG A 284 -2.98 -13.74 9.40
N VAL A 285 -2.13 -14.61 9.92
CA VAL A 285 -2.13 -16.03 9.58
C VAL A 285 -2.86 -16.76 10.71
N CYS A 286 -4.00 -17.35 10.39
CA CYS A 286 -4.79 -18.18 11.28
C CYS A 286 -4.45 -19.64 10.95
N VAL A 287 -3.71 -20.25 11.87
CA VAL A 287 -3.22 -21.63 11.75
C VAL A 287 -4.15 -22.56 12.51
N LEU A 288 -4.55 -23.65 11.86
CA LEU A 288 -5.12 -24.80 12.53
C LEU A 288 -3.98 -25.62 13.12
N ILE A 289 -3.96 -25.68 14.45
CA ILE A 289 -3.17 -26.68 15.17
C ILE A 289 -4.18 -27.78 15.47
N ASP A 290 -4.14 -28.85 14.67
CA ASP A 290 -4.72 -30.14 15.08
C ASP A 290 -3.88 -30.76 16.21
#